data_AF-A0A336LVQ9-F1
#
_entry.id   AF-A0A336LVQ9-F1
#
_cell.length_a   1.000
_cell.length_b   1.000
_cell.length_c   1.000
_cell.angle_alpha   90.00
_cell.angle_beta   90.00
_cell.angle_gamma   90.00
#
_symmetry.space_group_name_H-M   'P 1'
#
loop_
_entity.id
_entity.type
_entity.pdbx_description
1 polymer ?
#
loop_
_entity_poly.entity_id
_entity_poly.type
_entity_poly.pdbx_seq_one_letter_code
_entity_poly.pdbx_strand_id
1 'polypeptide(L)'
;MKIAIKIAGVLLLLVVNLSISFGFEETCCRNNTQFDEIKNNCKDHVTQTTYPVQLNCPKYMLDPEKEPEDEFTVIGDGSLIVGDTRFEKEEFCLTKIRSPDNSLHDVAFVCHAEVEHGGKDRFWIPIKICLISLSVIFLLLTLYIYYIIPELRQTEDKVTCIALFCLTIFMALLGVVQAVPDTEIQGICLLIGFGIYFFAIGYFSWLNCIMLNVWKNSVLPRWQIKEKNWFLLNNLYGWFIPILALLVAVIVHLDTPTMGVNSCFFHNPYEQWLFLYLPMSIMLGINLIFGIWTAWSLHERGDDISPDRKKRLRFKMLLYLRVFVLAGVTWIFEVLSFSFGESHLPSNFFWLLCDVINALHGVLIFFVLIMWRSRIKRELGGKNILGYKCPTAWSNVTDIEHEHLNNDEGRTMDLKSQIKA
;
A
#
# COMPACT_ATOMS: atom_id res chain seq x y z
N MET A 1 19.02 -6.14 7.92
CA MET A 1 18.84 -4.70 8.22
C MET A 1 19.83 -3.78 7.52
N LYS A 2 21.16 -3.96 7.61
CA LYS A 2 22.13 -3.18 6.81
C LYS A 2 21.96 -3.36 5.28
N ILE A 3 21.55 -4.56 4.86
CA ILE A 3 21.25 -4.89 3.45
C ILE A 3 19.93 -4.24 2.99
N ALA A 4 18.91 -4.29 3.84
CA ALA A 4 17.60 -3.67 3.62
C ALA A 4 17.67 -2.14 3.38
N ILE A 5 18.46 -1.43 4.17
CA ILE A 5 18.67 0.02 4.02
C ILE A 5 19.41 0.35 2.72
N LYS A 6 20.37 -0.49 2.32
CA LYS A 6 21.09 -0.33 1.04
C LYS A 6 20.19 -0.59 -0.17
N ILE A 7 19.32 -1.60 -0.11
CA ILE A 7 18.39 -1.93 -1.19
C ILE A 7 17.36 -0.80 -1.39
N ALA A 8 16.80 -0.26 -0.30
CA ALA A 8 15.88 0.87 -0.38
C ALA A 8 16.54 2.14 -0.95
N GLY A 9 17.81 2.39 -0.60
CA GLY A 9 18.57 3.52 -1.15
C GLY A 9 18.94 3.37 -2.64
N VAL A 10 19.18 2.15 -3.11
CA VAL A 10 19.49 1.87 -4.53
C VAL A 10 18.23 2.00 -5.41
N LEU A 11 17.07 1.58 -4.91
CA LEU A 11 15.79 1.77 -5.60
C LEU A 11 15.43 3.25 -5.76
N LEU A 12 15.72 4.09 -4.77
CA LEU A 12 15.47 5.54 -4.83
C LEU A 12 16.35 6.26 -5.88
N LEU A 13 17.57 5.77 -6.10
CA LEU A 13 18.53 6.35 -7.06
C LEU A 13 18.26 5.97 -8.52
N LEU A 14 17.53 4.87 -8.77
CA LEU A 14 17.16 4.43 -10.13
C LEU A 14 15.99 5.23 -10.72
N VAL A 15 15.22 5.96 -9.90
CA VAL A 15 14.00 6.67 -10.31
C VAL A 15 14.26 8.06 -10.92
N VAL A 16 15.50 8.56 -10.91
CA VAL A 16 15.77 9.98 -11.25
C VAL A 16 16.20 10.22 -12.71
N ASN A 17 16.35 9.21 -13.57
CA ASN A 17 16.75 9.45 -14.96
C ASN A 17 16.03 8.54 -15.95
N LEU A 18 15.09 9.11 -16.72
CA LEU A 18 14.98 9.08 -18.20
C LEU A 18 13.53 9.26 -18.66
N SER A 19 13.31 10.18 -19.60
CA SER A 19 12.36 10.03 -20.72
C SER A 19 12.57 11.14 -21.76
N ILE A 20 12.72 10.75 -23.04
CA ILE A 20 12.57 11.57 -24.26
C ILE A 20 11.64 10.79 -25.18
N SER A 21 10.70 11.47 -25.84
CA SER A 21 9.73 10.86 -26.77
C SER A 21 10.04 11.18 -28.24
N PHE A 22 9.62 10.28 -29.14
CA PHE A 22 9.51 10.50 -30.59
C PHE A 22 8.18 9.87 -31.07
N GLY A 23 7.44 10.61 -31.90
CA GLY A 23 6.16 10.17 -32.49
C GLY A 23 6.22 10.02 -34.02
N PHE A 24 5.30 9.24 -34.57
CA PHE A 24 4.99 9.14 -36.00
C PHE A 24 3.48 8.81 -36.20
N GLU A 25 2.88 9.39 -37.24
CA GLU A 25 1.48 9.27 -37.72
C GLU A 25 1.09 7.82 -38.11
N GLU A 26 -0.20 7.41 -38.02
CA GLU A 26 -0.88 6.51 -39.00
C GLU A 26 -2.32 6.05 -38.63
N THR A 27 -3.09 5.70 -39.66
CA THR A 27 -4.45 5.09 -39.68
C THR A 27 -4.62 3.84 -38.79
N CYS A 28 -5.84 3.56 -38.28
CA CYS A 28 -6.13 2.46 -37.33
C CYS A 28 -5.67 1.07 -37.81
N CYS A 29 -5.83 0.81 -39.09
CA CYS A 29 -5.52 -0.47 -39.71
C CYS A 29 -4.61 -0.19 -40.90
N ARG A 30 -3.55 -0.99 -41.06
CA ARG A 30 -2.65 -0.88 -42.22
C ARG A 30 -3.45 -1.00 -43.52
N ASN A 31 -2.98 -0.32 -44.56
CA ASN A 31 -3.52 -0.42 -45.92
C ASN A 31 -3.87 -1.88 -46.28
N ASN A 32 -5.13 -2.10 -46.67
CA ASN A 32 -5.78 -3.39 -47.04
C ASN A 32 -6.29 -4.29 -45.90
N THR A 33 -6.37 -3.83 -44.65
CA THR A 33 -6.99 -4.60 -43.55
C THR A 33 -8.29 -3.97 -43.05
N GLN A 34 -9.29 -4.78 -42.69
CA GLN A 34 -10.60 -4.36 -42.17
C GLN A 34 -10.77 -4.76 -40.71
N PHE A 35 -11.45 -3.95 -39.90
CA PHE A 35 -11.68 -4.28 -38.50
C PHE A 35 -12.71 -5.42 -38.33
N ASP A 36 -12.35 -6.46 -37.57
CA ASP A 36 -13.22 -7.60 -37.25
C ASP A 36 -13.74 -7.42 -35.80
N GLU A 37 -15.02 -7.04 -35.68
CA GLU A 37 -15.67 -6.68 -34.41
C GLU A 37 -15.68 -7.85 -33.40
N ILE A 38 -15.75 -9.10 -33.88
CA ILE A 38 -15.82 -10.29 -33.03
C ILE A 38 -14.46 -10.57 -32.38
N LYS A 39 -13.37 -10.24 -33.07
CA LYS A 39 -12.00 -10.51 -32.62
C LYS A 39 -11.27 -9.27 -32.08
N ASN A 40 -11.90 -8.10 -32.16
CA ASN A 40 -11.34 -6.81 -31.76
C ASN A 40 -9.94 -6.52 -32.38
N ASN A 41 -9.76 -6.87 -33.66
CA ASN A 41 -8.48 -6.76 -34.37
C ASN A 41 -8.70 -6.42 -35.86
N CYS A 42 -7.71 -5.79 -36.51
CA CYS A 42 -7.69 -5.62 -37.96
C CYS A 42 -7.39 -6.98 -38.63
N LYS A 43 -8.09 -7.31 -39.71
CA LYS A 43 -7.99 -8.58 -40.42
C LYS A 43 -7.75 -8.36 -41.90
N ASP A 44 -6.81 -9.10 -42.44
CA ASP A 44 -6.59 -9.19 -43.88
C ASP A 44 -7.54 -10.24 -44.49
N HIS A 45 -8.39 -9.84 -45.43
CA HIS A 45 -9.33 -10.74 -46.10
C HIS A 45 -8.66 -11.72 -47.08
N VAL A 46 -7.43 -11.44 -47.52
CA VAL A 46 -6.67 -12.29 -48.46
C VAL A 46 -5.89 -13.37 -47.70
N THR A 47 -5.24 -13.00 -46.60
CA THR A 47 -4.37 -13.90 -45.84
C THR A 47 -5.02 -14.49 -44.57
N GLN A 48 -6.21 -14.00 -44.19
CA GLN A 48 -6.91 -14.31 -42.94
C GLN A 48 -6.12 -13.98 -41.66
N THR A 49 -5.01 -13.25 -41.78
CA THR A 49 -4.14 -12.86 -40.67
C THR A 49 -4.71 -11.67 -39.92
N THR A 50 -4.53 -11.64 -38.58
CA THR A 50 -5.02 -10.56 -37.71
C THR A 50 -3.87 -9.70 -37.19
N TYR A 51 -4.06 -8.39 -37.20
CA TYR A 51 -3.14 -7.37 -36.71
C TYR A 51 -3.83 -6.49 -35.65
N PRO A 52 -3.11 -6.01 -34.63
CA PRO A 52 -3.66 -5.06 -33.67
C PRO A 52 -3.91 -3.71 -34.34
N VAL A 53 -4.90 -2.97 -33.84
CA VAL A 53 -5.19 -1.59 -34.25
C VAL A 53 -4.00 -0.69 -33.92
N GLN A 54 -3.48 0.06 -34.91
CA GLN A 54 -2.35 1.02 -34.84
C GLN A 54 -2.71 2.29 -34.06
N LEU A 55 -3.23 2.13 -32.84
CA LEU A 55 -3.48 3.21 -31.90
C LEU A 55 -2.97 2.75 -30.53
N ASN A 56 -1.84 3.33 -30.11
CA ASN A 56 -1.11 2.94 -28.91
C ASN A 56 -1.64 3.66 -27.67
N CYS A 57 -2.90 3.39 -27.32
CA CYS A 57 -3.55 3.89 -26.10
C CYS A 57 -4.70 2.95 -25.69
N PRO A 58 -5.16 3.01 -24.43
CA PRO A 58 -6.48 2.50 -24.07
C PRO A 58 -7.50 3.20 -24.97
N LYS A 59 -8.41 2.47 -25.61
CA LYS A 59 -9.30 3.01 -26.66
C LYS A 59 -10.68 2.43 -26.57
N TYR A 60 -11.66 3.21 -26.99
CA TYR A 60 -13.04 2.79 -27.17
C TYR A 60 -13.49 3.12 -28.59
N MET A 61 -14.53 2.44 -29.05
CA MET A 61 -15.06 2.56 -30.39
C MET A 61 -16.31 3.44 -30.34
N LEU A 62 -16.40 4.41 -31.26
CA LEU A 62 -17.60 5.20 -31.52
C LEU A 62 -18.32 4.64 -32.74
N ASP A 63 -19.58 4.24 -32.56
CA ASP A 63 -20.41 3.62 -33.59
C ASP A 63 -21.79 4.32 -33.69
N PRO A 64 -21.94 5.30 -34.62
CA PRO A 64 -23.18 6.06 -34.78
C PRO A 64 -24.41 5.22 -35.17
N GLU A 65 -24.22 4.00 -35.69
CA GLU A 65 -25.36 3.12 -36.04
C GLU A 65 -25.89 2.36 -34.82
N LYS A 66 -25.07 2.14 -33.78
CA LYS A 66 -25.47 1.46 -32.55
C LYS A 66 -25.96 2.44 -31.48
N GLU A 67 -25.23 3.53 -31.29
CA GLU A 67 -25.52 4.54 -30.28
C GLU A 67 -25.62 5.92 -30.96
N PRO A 68 -26.79 6.57 -30.98
CA PRO A 68 -26.95 7.89 -31.60
C PRO A 68 -26.08 8.99 -30.95
N GLU A 69 -25.61 8.76 -29.72
CA GLU A 69 -24.72 9.68 -28.99
C GLU A 69 -23.26 9.61 -29.49
N ASP A 70 -22.91 8.60 -30.30
CA ASP A 70 -21.57 8.41 -30.87
C ASP A 70 -21.33 9.15 -32.20
N GLU A 71 -22.23 10.07 -32.58
CA GLU A 71 -22.09 10.84 -33.82
C GLU A 71 -20.81 11.71 -33.81
N PHE A 72 -19.96 11.52 -34.82
CA PHE A 72 -18.69 12.22 -34.95
C PHE A 72 -18.53 12.90 -36.30
N THR A 73 -17.78 14.01 -36.32
CA THR A 73 -17.47 14.75 -37.54
C THR A 73 -15.97 15.03 -37.64
N VAL A 74 -15.40 14.83 -38.83
CA VAL A 74 -14.00 15.19 -39.10
C VAL A 74 -13.97 16.56 -39.74
N ILE A 75 -13.32 17.52 -39.09
CA ILE A 75 -13.21 18.90 -39.57
C ILE A 75 -12.00 19.06 -40.51
N GLY A 76 -11.98 20.14 -41.30
CA GLY A 76 -11.02 20.34 -42.40
C GLY A 76 -9.54 20.43 -42.01
N ASP A 77 -9.22 20.56 -40.71
CA ASP A 77 -7.85 20.48 -40.19
C ASP A 77 -7.40 19.04 -39.86
N GLY A 78 -8.31 18.06 -39.99
CA GLY A 78 -8.09 16.65 -39.74
C GLY A 78 -8.30 16.22 -38.28
N SER A 79 -8.89 17.07 -37.43
CA SER A 79 -9.31 16.70 -36.07
C SER A 79 -10.70 16.03 -36.08
N LEU A 80 -10.98 15.20 -35.09
CA LEU A 80 -12.30 14.57 -34.87
C LEU A 80 -13.10 15.35 -33.82
N ILE A 81 -14.38 15.62 -34.06
CA ILE A 81 -15.30 16.23 -33.10
C ILE A 81 -16.39 15.22 -32.75
N VAL A 82 -16.62 15.01 -31.45
CA VAL A 82 -17.66 14.16 -30.88
C VAL A 82 -18.43 14.99 -29.85
N GLY A 83 -19.66 15.39 -30.17
CA GLY A 83 -20.39 16.40 -29.38
C GLY A 83 -19.61 17.72 -29.27
N ASP A 84 -19.22 18.09 -28.04
CA ASP A 84 -18.41 19.29 -27.74
C ASP A 84 -16.90 19.01 -27.63
N THR A 85 -16.47 17.74 -27.76
CA THR A 85 -15.07 17.32 -27.54
C THR A 85 -14.31 17.24 -28.86
N ARG A 86 -13.06 17.72 -28.86
CA ARG A 86 -12.17 17.70 -30.03
C ARG A 86 -10.96 16.81 -29.76
N PHE A 87 -10.68 15.88 -30.67
CA PHE A 87 -9.53 14.97 -30.64
C PHE A 87 -8.54 15.32 -31.76
N GLU A 88 -7.25 15.44 -31.42
CA GLU A 88 -6.18 15.67 -32.39
C GLU A 88 -5.80 14.39 -33.15
N LYS A 89 -5.03 14.50 -34.24
CA LYS A 89 -4.76 13.40 -35.19
C LYS A 89 -4.11 12.16 -34.55
N GLU A 90 -3.43 12.35 -33.42
CA GLU A 90 -2.74 11.31 -32.67
C GLU A 90 -3.64 10.62 -31.63
N GLU A 91 -4.83 11.19 -31.35
CA GLU A 91 -5.75 10.76 -30.30
C GLU A 91 -6.93 9.93 -30.83
N PHE A 92 -7.06 9.82 -32.15
CA PHE A 92 -8.05 8.96 -32.76
C PHE A 92 -7.51 8.33 -34.03
N CYS A 93 -8.15 7.26 -34.46
CA CYS A 93 -7.96 6.72 -35.79
C CYS A 93 -9.31 6.27 -36.36
N LEU A 94 -9.44 6.29 -37.69
CA LEU A 94 -10.69 5.93 -38.38
C LEU A 94 -10.59 4.55 -39.03
N THR A 95 -11.71 3.82 -39.05
CA THR A 95 -11.86 2.58 -39.82
C THR A 95 -13.31 2.41 -40.29
N LYS A 96 -13.59 1.34 -41.02
CA LYS A 96 -14.93 1.01 -41.53
C LYS A 96 -15.38 -0.34 -41.03
N ILE A 97 -16.64 -0.42 -40.59
CA ILE A 97 -17.30 -1.67 -40.18
C ILE A 97 -18.41 -1.99 -41.18
N ARG A 98 -18.71 -3.29 -41.30
CA ARG A 98 -19.77 -3.81 -42.19
C ARG A 98 -21.03 -4.06 -41.39
N SER A 99 -22.10 -3.38 -41.76
CA SER A 99 -23.42 -3.53 -41.13
C SER A 99 -24.13 -4.82 -41.53
N PRO A 100 -25.17 -5.24 -40.78
CA PRO A 100 -25.96 -6.44 -41.07
C PRO A 100 -26.63 -6.42 -42.45
N ASP A 101 -26.88 -5.21 -42.99
CA ASP A 101 -27.43 -4.95 -44.32
C ASP A 101 -26.37 -4.95 -45.44
N ASN A 102 -25.12 -5.27 -45.10
CA ASN A 102 -23.98 -5.35 -46.01
C ASN A 102 -23.44 -4.00 -46.50
N SER A 103 -23.88 -2.89 -45.90
CA SER A 103 -23.30 -1.56 -46.12
C SER A 103 -22.03 -1.36 -45.28
N LEU A 104 -21.20 -0.39 -45.66
CA LEU A 104 -20.01 0.02 -44.89
C LEU A 104 -20.28 1.40 -44.30
N HIS A 105 -20.13 1.55 -42.99
CA HIS A 105 -20.17 2.83 -42.30
C HIS A 105 -18.83 3.11 -41.61
N ASP A 106 -18.58 4.39 -41.36
CA ASP A 106 -17.37 4.85 -40.71
C ASP A 106 -17.51 4.71 -39.19
N VAL A 107 -16.45 4.23 -38.54
CA VAL A 107 -16.31 4.20 -37.08
C VAL A 107 -14.98 4.82 -36.68
N ALA A 108 -14.94 5.41 -35.49
CA ALA A 108 -13.73 6.00 -34.93
C ALA A 108 -13.28 5.19 -33.72
N PHE A 109 -11.99 4.83 -33.68
CA PHE A 109 -11.35 4.46 -32.42
C PHE A 109 -10.75 5.72 -31.85
N VAL A 110 -11.28 6.13 -30.71
CA VAL A 110 -10.73 7.26 -29.99
C VAL A 110 -9.93 6.68 -28.84
N CYS A 111 -8.76 7.25 -28.59
CA CYS A 111 -8.12 7.02 -27.32
C CYS A 111 -9.14 7.34 -26.24
N HIS A 112 -9.15 6.54 -25.20
CA HIS A 112 -9.62 7.02 -23.92
C HIS A 112 -8.69 8.20 -23.59
N ALA A 113 -9.05 9.39 -24.08
CA ALA A 113 -9.00 10.54 -23.20
C ALA A 113 -9.76 10.01 -21.99
N GLU A 114 -9.02 9.72 -20.92
CA GLU A 114 -9.55 9.93 -19.59
C GLU A 114 -10.41 11.17 -19.76
N VAL A 115 -11.74 11.00 -19.70
CA VAL A 115 -12.68 12.11 -19.77
C VAL A 115 -12.01 13.18 -18.94
N GLU A 116 -11.63 14.28 -19.58
CA GLU A 116 -10.91 15.33 -18.91
C GLU A 116 -11.84 15.83 -17.79
N HIS A 117 -11.70 15.24 -16.61
CA HIS A 117 -11.77 15.89 -15.33
C HIS A 117 -10.50 16.75 -15.15
N GLY A 118 -9.97 17.31 -16.26
CA GLY A 118 -9.83 18.74 -16.42
C GLY A 118 -9.19 19.43 -15.23
N GLY A 119 -7.96 19.03 -14.93
CA GLY A 119 -7.07 19.76 -14.04
C GLY A 119 -6.82 19.15 -12.66
N LYS A 120 -7.47 18.05 -12.24
CA LYS A 120 -7.18 17.43 -10.94
C LYS A 120 -6.11 16.32 -11.02
N ASP A 121 -6.18 15.43 -12.01
CA ASP A 121 -5.34 14.22 -12.01
C ASP A 121 -3.86 14.47 -12.38
N ARG A 122 -3.57 15.40 -13.31
CA ARG A 122 -2.18 15.80 -13.64
C ARG A 122 -1.42 16.40 -12.44
N PHE A 123 -2.11 17.08 -11.53
CA PHE A 123 -1.49 17.60 -10.30
C PHE A 123 -1.50 16.56 -9.17
N TRP A 124 -2.46 15.64 -9.17
CA TRP A 124 -2.63 14.68 -8.09
C TRP A 124 -1.58 13.58 -8.06
N ILE A 125 -1.20 13.03 -9.21
CA ILE A 125 -0.16 12.00 -9.32
C ILE A 125 1.18 12.48 -8.71
N PRO A 126 1.76 13.63 -9.09
CA PRO A 126 3.03 14.08 -8.51
C PRO A 126 2.92 14.41 -7.01
N ILE A 127 1.77 14.94 -6.56
CA ILE A 127 1.50 15.14 -5.12
C ILE A 127 1.51 13.79 -4.39
N LYS A 128 0.81 12.78 -4.90
CA LYS A 128 0.75 11.42 -4.32
C LYS A 128 2.13 10.79 -4.23
N ILE A 129 2.95 10.90 -5.27
CA ILE A 129 4.36 10.43 -5.27
C ILE A 129 5.18 11.15 -4.17
N CYS A 130 5.01 12.48 -4.03
CA CYS A 130 5.71 13.25 -3.01
C CYS A 130 5.28 12.84 -1.58
N LEU A 131 3.99 12.63 -1.35
CA LEU A 131 3.46 12.18 -0.05
C LEU A 131 3.94 10.75 0.29
N ILE A 132 3.92 9.82 -0.66
CA ILE A 132 4.45 8.46 -0.48
C ILE A 132 5.95 8.50 -0.19
N SER A 133 6.71 9.30 -0.94
CA SER A 133 8.16 9.46 -0.72
C SER A 133 8.46 10.01 0.68
N LEU A 134 7.72 11.03 1.11
CA LEU A 134 7.81 11.59 2.46
C LEU A 134 7.50 10.51 3.52
N SER A 135 6.46 9.73 3.32
CA SER A 135 6.06 8.61 4.18
C SER A 135 7.16 7.55 4.31
N VAL A 136 7.80 7.17 3.20
CA VAL A 136 8.96 6.24 3.20
C VAL A 136 10.13 6.81 4.01
N ILE A 137 10.45 8.10 3.85
CA ILE A 137 11.53 8.77 4.61
C ILE A 137 11.25 8.72 6.12
N PHE A 138 10.02 9.02 6.55
CA PHE A 138 9.63 8.98 7.96
C PHE A 138 9.61 7.56 8.55
N LEU A 139 9.26 6.55 7.75
CA LEU A 139 9.37 5.15 8.16
C LEU A 139 10.84 4.72 8.33
N LEU A 140 11.73 5.12 7.42
CA LEU A 140 13.17 4.89 7.54
C LEU A 140 13.75 5.56 8.79
N LEU A 141 13.33 6.81 9.07
CA LEU A 141 13.70 7.51 10.29
C LEU A 141 13.20 6.79 11.55
N THR A 142 11.96 6.29 11.53
CA THR A 142 11.39 5.49 12.63
C THR A 142 12.24 4.24 12.88
N LEU A 143 12.56 3.48 11.83
CA LEU A 143 13.41 2.28 11.91
C LEU A 143 14.82 2.61 12.44
N TYR A 144 15.39 3.74 12.01
CA TYR A 144 16.70 4.21 12.47
C TYR A 144 16.70 4.53 13.97
N ILE A 145 15.67 5.23 14.46
CA ILE A 145 15.54 5.55 15.90
C ILE A 145 15.36 4.27 16.72
N TYR A 146 14.52 3.33 16.27
CA TYR A 146 14.36 2.03 16.92
C TYR A 146 15.66 1.22 16.98
N TYR A 147 16.55 1.39 16.00
CA TYR A 147 17.86 0.73 15.99
C TYR A 147 18.83 1.31 17.03
N ILE A 148 18.86 2.65 17.17
CA ILE A 148 19.80 3.35 18.04
C ILE A 148 19.46 3.18 19.52
N ILE A 149 18.18 3.12 19.87
CA ILE A 149 17.72 3.06 21.25
C ILE A 149 17.68 1.59 21.70
N PRO A 150 18.67 1.08 22.47
CA PRO A 150 18.70 -0.32 22.89
C PRO A 150 17.55 -0.69 23.82
N GLU A 151 16.92 0.28 24.49
CA GLU A 151 15.76 0.12 25.36
C GLU A 151 14.50 -0.34 24.60
N LEU A 152 14.48 -0.16 23.27
CA LEU A 152 13.43 -0.60 22.33
C LEU A 152 13.72 -1.98 21.72
N ARG A 153 14.49 -2.84 22.41
CA ARG A 153 14.82 -4.20 21.93
C ARG A 153 13.97 -5.29 22.56
N GLN A 154 12.85 -4.94 23.19
CA GLN A 154 11.87 -5.92 23.64
C GLN A 154 11.30 -6.67 22.43
N THR A 155 10.82 -7.89 22.64
CA THR A 155 10.29 -8.72 21.54
C THR A 155 9.17 -8.01 20.76
N GLU A 156 8.28 -7.28 21.42
CA GLU A 156 7.22 -6.48 20.78
C GLU A 156 7.77 -5.39 19.85
N ASP A 157 8.81 -4.67 20.27
CA ASP A 157 9.44 -3.63 19.47
C ASP A 157 10.22 -4.24 18.27
N LYS A 158 10.87 -5.40 18.45
CA LYS A 158 11.52 -6.14 17.35
C LYS A 158 10.52 -6.56 16.27
N VAL A 159 9.38 -7.11 16.68
CA VAL A 159 8.28 -7.49 15.78
C VAL A 159 7.72 -6.25 15.08
N THR A 160 7.57 -5.14 15.81
CA THR A 160 7.18 -3.84 15.25
C THR A 160 8.14 -3.37 14.16
N CYS A 161 9.46 -3.46 14.38
CA CYS A 161 10.45 -3.13 13.36
C CYS A 161 10.31 -3.96 12.08
N ILE A 162 9.98 -5.25 12.19
CA ILE A 162 9.76 -6.09 11.01
C ILE A 162 8.49 -5.67 10.27
N ALA A 163 7.40 -5.36 10.99
CA ALA A 163 6.19 -4.81 10.40
C ALA A 163 6.47 -3.51 9.65
N LEU A 164 7.18 -2.57 10.29
CA LEU A 164 7.55 -1.29 9.67
C LEU A 164 8.45 -1.48 8.46
N PHE A 165 9.37 -2.44 8.50
CA PHE A 165 10.21 -2.77 7.35
C PHE A 165 9.38 -3.28 6.16
N CYS A 166 8.41 -4.16 6.39
CA CYS A 166 7.46 -4.58 5.35
C CYS A 166 6.69 -3.39 4.79
N LEU A 167 6.17 -2.51 5.66
CA LEU A 167 5.45 -1.30 5.25
C LEU A 167 6.34 -0.35 4.42
N THR A 168 7.60 -0.15 4.81
CA THR A 168 8.55 0.70 4.08
C THR A 168 8.75 0.19 2.66
N ILE A 169 8.98 -1.11 2.46
CA ILE A 169 9.20 -1.66 1.12
C ILE A 169 7.91 -1.61 0.30
N PHE A 170 6.78 -1.99 0.90
CA PHE A 170 5.47 -1.90 0.25
C PHE A 170 5.21 -0.48 -0.29
N MET A 171 5.34 0.54 0.55
CA MET A 171 5.13 1.94 0.15
C MET A 171 6.16 2.42 -0.88
N ALA A 172 7.42 1.98 -0.77
CA ALA A 172 8.45 2.33 -1.75
C ALA A 172 8.17 1.72 -3.13
N LEU A 173 7.77 0.45 -3.20
CA LEU A 173 7.39 -0.21 -4.45
C LEU A 173 6.14 0.40 -5.06
N LEU A 174 5.14 0.75 -4.25
CA LEU A 174 3.99 1.53 -4.71
C LEU A 174 4.41 2.87 -5.31
N GLY A 175 5.32 3.60 -4.65
CA GLY A 175 5.87 4.84 -5.17
C GLY A 175 6.56 4.68 -6.53
N VAL A 176 7.25 3.56 -6.76
CA VAL A 176 7.88 3.24 -8.05
C VAL A 176 6.82 3.03 -9.14
N VAL A 177 5.79 2.23 -8.87
CA VAL A 177 4.71 1.98 -9.85
C VAL A 177 3.97 3.28 -10.21
N GLN A 178 3.76 4.16 -9.23
CA GLN A 178 3.11 5.46 -9.47
C GLN A 178 3.99 6.43 -10.27
N ALA A 179 5.32 6.33 -10.13
CA ALA A 179 6.26 7.17 -10.88
C ALA A 179 6.52 6.67 -12.31
N VAL A 180 6.41 5.35 -12.54
CA VAL A 180 6.67 4.70 -13.82
C VAL A 180 5.54 3.70 -14.14
N PRO A 181 4.34 4.20 -14.52
CA PRO A 181 3.19 3.34 -14.79
C PRO A 181 3.43 2.40 -16.00
N ASP A 182 4.14 2.88 -17.02
CA ASP A 182 4.38 2.17 -18.29
C ASP A 182 5.73 1.44 -18.31
N THR A 183 5.96 0.56 -17.32
CA THR A 183 7.18 -0.25 -17.33
C THR A 183 7.12 -1.30 -18.46
N GLU A 184 7.80 -1.03 -19.58
CA GLU A 184 7.86 -1.96 -20.74
C GLU A 184 8.56 -3.30 -20.43
N ILE A 185 9.36 -3.35 -19.35
CA ILE A 185 10.09 -4.56 -18.94
C ILE A 185 9.19 -5.43 -18.06
N GLN A 186 8.47 -6.36 -18.70
CA GLN A 186 7.52 -7.27 -18.05
C GLN A 186 8.07 -7.99 -16.81
N GLY A 187 9.32 -8.47 -16.85
CA GLY A 187 9.93 -9.17 -15.72
C GLY A 187 10.16 -8.30 -14.48
N ILE A 188 10.47 -7.02 -14.66
CA ILE A 188 10.63 -6.06 -13.55
C ILE A 188 9.27 -5.70 -12.98
N CYS A 189 8.29 -5.48 -13.86
CA CYS A 189 6.91 -5.17 -13.49
C CYS A 189 6.29 -6.29 -12.64
N LEU A 190 6.50 -7.56 -13.04
CA LEU A 190 6.07 -8.73 -12.28
C LEU A 190 6.77 -8.86 -10.92
N LEU A 191 8.09 -8.63 -10.86
CA LEU A 191 8.85 -8.64 -9.61
C LEU A 191 8.35 -7.58 -8.63
N ILE A 192 8.04 -6.37 -9.13
CA ILE A 192 7.47 -5.28 -8.33
C ILE A 192 6.08 -5.68 -7.82
N GLY A 193 5.20 -6.22 -8.68
CA GLY A 193 3.86 -6.66 -8.31
C GLY A 193 3.84 -7.70 -7.20
N PHE A 194 4.60 -8.79 -7.35
CA PHE A 194 4.75 -9.79 -6.31
C PHE A 194 5.43 -9.24 -5.06
N GLY A 195 6.34 -8.28 -5.20
CA GLY A 195 6.95 -7.56 -4.09
C GLY A 195 5.91 -6.77 -3.29
N ILE A 196 5.11 -5.93 -3.96
CA ILE A 196 4.01 -5.17 -3.34
C ILE A 196 3.09 -6.13 -2.59
N TYR A 197 2.66 -7.22 -3.23
CA TYR A 197 1.80 -8.22 -2.63
C TYR A 197 2.41 -8.86 -1.37
N PHE A 198 3.64 -9.38 -1.47
CA PHE A 198 4.33 -10.05 -0.36
C PHE A 198 4.52 -9.14 0.84
N PHE A 199 4.97 -7.90 0.61
CA PHE A 199 5.23 -6.95 1.69
C PHE A 199 3.94 -6.38 2.29
N ALA A 200 2.85 -6.26 1.51
CA ALA A 200 1.54 -5.92 2.03
C ALA A 200 1.00 -6.99 2.99
N ILE A 201 0.94 -8.25 2.54
CA ILE A 201 0.52 -9.38 3.39
C ILE A 201 1.45 -9.53 4.60
N GLY A 202 2.75 -9.34 4.40
CA GLY A 202 3.75 -9.36 5.46
C GLY A 202 3.47 -8.31 6.53
N TYR A 203 3.22 -7.06 6.16
CA TYR A 203 2.90 -5.99 7.11
C TYR A 203 1.70 -6.35 8.00
N PHE A 204 0.63 -6.91 7.42
CA PHE A 204 -0.56 -7.30 8.18
C PHE A 204 -0.35 -8.52 9.06
N SER A 205 0.40 -9.51 8.59
CA SER A 205 0.83 -10.66 9.38
C SER A 205 1.63 -10.22 10.61
N TRP A 206 2.59 -9.30 10.42
CA TRP A 206 3.40 -8.75 11.50
C TRP A 206 2.61 -7.82 12.43
N LEU A 207 1.64 -7.07 11.91
CA LEU A 207 0.69 -6.32 12.76
C LEU A 207 -0.12 -7.27 13.66
N ASN A 208 -0.45 -8.45 13.15
CA ASN A 208 -1.10 -9.52 13.89
C ASN A 208 -0.22 -10.10 15.01
N CYS A 209 1.09 -10.28 14.74
CA CYS A 209 2.07 -10.60 15.77
C CYS A 209 2.13 -9.51 16.86
N ILE A 210 2.09 -8.22 16.51
CA ILE A 210 2.14 -7.12 17.49
C ILE A 210 0.96 -7.24 18.47
N MET A 211 -0.26 -7.37 17.94
CA MET A 211 -1.46 -7.49 18.78
C MET A 211 -1.46 -8.76 19.62
N LEU A 212 -0.95 -9.88 19.08
CA LEU A 212 -0.76 -11.12 19.83
C LEU A 212 0.21 -10.95 21.00
N ASN A 213 1.30 -10.20 20.82
CA ASN A 213 2.26 -9.90 21.89
C ASN A 213 1.61 -9.09 23.02
N VAL A 214 0.85 -8.05 22.67
CA VAL A 214 0.11 -7.21 23.64
C VAL A 214 -0.93 -8.05 24.40
N TRP A 215 -1.67 -8.88 23.67
CA TRP A 215 -2.67 -9.77 24.25
C TRP A 215 -2.03 -10.79 25.19
N LYS A 216 -0.95 -11.47 24.79
CA LYS A 216 -0.22 -12.41 25.65
C LYS A 216 0.20 -11.76 26.96
N ASN A 217 0.81 -10.57 26.88
CA ASN A 217 1.33 -9.86 28.05
C ASN A 217 0.23 -9.41 29.02
N SER A 218 -0.97 -9.16 28.52
CA SER A 218 -2.12 -8.68 29.30
C SER A 218 -2.98 -9.82 29.84
N VAL A 219 -3.35 -10.76 28.96
CA VAL A 219 -4.32 -11.83 29.24
C VAL A 219 -3.65 -13.07 29.83
N LEU A 220 -2.43 -13.41 29.41
CA LEU A 220 -1.69 -14.59 29.87
C LEU A 220 -0.36 -14.24 30.56
N PRO A 221 -0.36 -13.38 31.60
CA PRO A 221 0.87 -12.91 32.24
C PRO A 221 1.65 -14.03 32.96
N ARG A 222 0.95 -15.10 33.37
CA ARG A 222 1.56 -16.26 34.04
C ARG A 222 2.23 -17.22 33.04
N TRP A 223 1.99 -17.06 31.74
CA TRP A 223 2.57 -17.94 30.73
C TRP A 223 3.99 -17.52 30.35
N GLN A 224 4.94 -18.01 31.15
CA GLN A 224 6.37 -17.72 31.02
C GLN A 224 7.01 -18.60 29.95
N ILE A 225 7.00 -18.12 28.70
CA ILE A 225 7.75 -18.72 27.60
C ILE A 225 9.09 -17.99 27.52
N LYS A 226 10.20 -18.72 27.34
CA LYS A 226 11.52 -18.11 27.10
C LYS A 226 11.42 -17.14 25.93
N GLU A 227 11.89 -15.91 26.12
CA GLU A 227 11.78 -14.83 25.12
C GLU A 227 12.28 -15.25 23.73
N LYS A 228 13.41 -15.98 23.68
CA LYS A 228 13.97 -16.52 22.43
C LYS A 228 12.99 -17.44 21.68
N ASN A 229 12.32 -18.34 22.39
CA ASN A 229 11.39 -19.30 21.77
C ASN A 229 10.11 -18.58 21.32
N TRP A 230 9.66 -17.60 22.10
CA TRP A 230 8.50 -16.79 21.73
C TRP A 230 8.77 -15.92 20.49
N PHE A 231 9.95 -15.31 20.40
CA PHE A 231 10.37 -14.58 19.20
C PHE A 231 10.51 -15.48 17.98
N LEU A 232 10.99 -16.72 18.14
CA LEU A 232 11.03 -17.71 17.06
C LEU A 232 9.62 -18.03 16.55
N LEU A 233 8.66 -18.25 17.44
CA LEU A 233 7.27 -18.52 17.05
C LEU A 233 6.64 -17.34 16.28
N ASN A 234 6.91 -16.11 16.73
CA ASN A 234 6.49 -14.89 16.01
C ASN A 234 7.09 -14.83 14.60
N ASN A 235 8.36 -15.24 14.42
CA ASN A 235 8.99 -15.29 13.09
C ASN A 235 8.41 -16.37 12.20
N LEU A 236 8.15 -17.56 12.76
CA LEU A 236 7.51 -18.64 12.03
C LEU A 236 6.13 -18.19 11.53
N TYR A 237 5.27 -17.69 12.40
CA TYR A 237 3.95 -17.19 12.01
C TYR A 237 4.05 -16.00 11.03
N GLY A 238 4.83 -14.98 11.41
CA GLY A 238 4.95 -13.71 10.69
C GLY A 238 5.37 -13.87 9.23
N TRP A 239 6.30 -14.78 8.95
CA TRP A 239 6.77 -15.06 7.58
C TRP A 239 6.00 -16.18 6.88
N PHE A 240 5.45 -17.15 7.62
CA PHE A 240 4.71 -18.25 7.00
C PHE A 240 3.51 -17.75 6.18
N ILE A 241 2.73 -16.81 6.74
CA ILE A 241 1.55 -16.26 6.07
C ILE A 241 1.87 -15.60 4.73
N PRO A 242 2.76 -14.59 4.62
CA PRO A 242 3.09 -13.96 3.34
C PRO A 242 3.80 -14.89 2.36
N ILE A 243 4.61 -15.84 2.83
CA ILE A 243 5.26 -16.84 1.94
C ILE A 243 4.21 -17.77 1.34
N LEU A 244 3.29 -18.28 2.16
CA LEU A 244 2.22 -19.16 1.68
C LEU A 244 1.29 -18.42 0.71
N ALA A 245 0.89 -17.20 1.06
CA ALA A 245 0.05 -16.36 0.22
C ALA A 245 0.73 -16.08 -1.14
N LEU A 246 2.01 -15.71 -1.14
CA LEU A 246 2.79 -15.51 -2.36
C LEU A 246 2.90 -16.79 -3.19
N LEU A 247 3.17 -17.93 -2.55
CA LEU A 247 3.27 -19.21 -3.25
C LEU A 247 1.96 -19.57 -3.95
N VAL A 248 0.81 -19.38 -3.29
CA VAL A 248 -0.50 -19.57 -3.91
C VAL A 248 -0.71 -18.61 -5.08
N ALA A 249 -0.42 -17.32 -4.89
CA ALA A 249 -0.56 -16.32 -5.96
C ALA A 249 0.31 -16.65 -7.18
N VAL A 250 1.55 -17.12 -6.98
CA VAL A 250 2.45 -17.54 -8.05
C VAL A 250 1.92 -18.79 -8.76
N ILE A 251 1.43 -19.80 -8.02
CA ILE A 251 0.86 -21.02 -8.62
C ILE A 251 -0.32 -20.67 -9.53
N VAL A 252 -1.22 -19.79 -9.07
CA VAL A 252 -2.37 -19.34 -9.88
C VAL A 252 -1.90 -18.53 -11.09
N HIS A 253 -0.90 -17.66 -10.92
CA HIS A 253 -0.32 -16.88 -12.00
C HIS A 253 0.27 -17.74 -13.13
N LEU A 254 0.82 -18.92 -12.80
CA LEU A 254 1.38 -19.85 -13.79
C LEU A 254 0.34 -20.47 -14.71
N ASP A 255 -0.92 -20.59 -14.24
CA ASP A 255 -2.04 -21.10 -15.05
C ASP A 255 -2.72 -19.97 -15.81
N THR A 256 -3.03 -18.88 -15.11
CA THR A 256 -3.67 -17.68 -15.66
C THR A 256 -2.93 -16.42 -15.22
N PRO A 257 -2.35 -15.61 -16.14
CA PRO A 257 -1.61 -14.41 -15.77
C PRO A 257 -2.45 -13.39 -14.97
N THR A 258 -2.17 -13.29 -13.67
CA THR A 258 -2.90 -12.43 -12.73
C THR A 258 -2.34 -11.01 -12.58
N MET A 259 -1.02 -10.84 -12.76
CA MET A 259 -0.26 -9.58 -12.55
C MET A 259 0.60 -9.26 -13.77
N GLY A 260 0.90 -7.99 -14.01
CA GLY A 260 1.87 -7.60 -15.05
C GLY A 260 1.32 -7.65 -16.49
N VAL A 261 0.00 -7.54 -16.65
CA VAL A 261 -0.68 -7.51 -17.97
C VAL A 261 -0.90 -6.06 -18.42
N ASN A 262 -1.74 -5.31 -17.71
CA ASN A 262 -2.03 -3.89 -18.01
C ASN A 262 -1.33 -2.93 -17.02
N SER A 263 -0.88 -3.44 -15.89
CA SER A 263 -0.12 -2.71 -14.87
C SER A 263 0.76 -3.69 -14.12
N CYS A 264 1.69 -3.19 -13.30
CA CYS A 264 2.52 -4.04 -12.44
C CYS A 264 1.77 -4.66 -11.27
N PHE A 265 0.46 -4.49 -11.17
CA PHE A 265 -0.35 -5.08 -10.12
C PHE A 265 -1.44 -6.01 -10.67
N PHE A 266 -2.32 -6.50 -9.81
CA PHE A 266 -3.45 -7.35 -10.23
C PHE A 266 -4.26 -6.64 -11.31
N HIS A 267 -4.46 -7.31 -12.44
CA HIS A 267 -5.32 -6.80 -13.51
C HIS A 267 -6.81 -7.04 -13.19
N ASN A 268 -7.13 -8.18 -12.60
CA ASN A 268 -8.50 -8.58 -12.32
C ASN A 268 -8.96 -8.08 -10.92
N PRO A 269 -10.01 -7.24 -10.86
CA PRO A 269 -10.58 -6.75 -9.61
C PRO A 269 -10.96 -7.87 -8.62
N TYR A 270 -11.50 -8.98 -9.14
CA TYR A 270 -11.92 -10.11 -8.32
C TYR A 270 -10.74 -10.82 -7.66
N GLU A 271 -9.63 -10.98 -8.39
CA GLU A 271 -8.40 -11.59 -7.87
C GLU A 271 -7.74 -10.72 -6.81
N GLN A 272 -7.70 -9.40 -7.03
CA GLN A 272 -7.23 -8.46 -6.02
C GLN A 272 -8.05 -8.57 -4.73
N TRP A 273 -9.37 -8.68 -4.82
CA TRP A 273 -10.23 -8.94 -3.68
C TRP A 273 -9.91 -10.23 -2.94
N LEU A 274 -9.82 -11.33 -3.69
CA LEU A 274 -9.67 -12.66 -3.14
C LEU A 274 -8.29 -12.88 -2.53
N PHE A 275 -7.22 -12.47 -3.21
CA PHE A 275 -5.85 -12.75 -2.81
C PHE A 275 -5.26 -11.70 -1.87
N LEU A 276 -5.71 -10.44 -1.93
CA LEU A 276 -5.17 -9.35 -1.13
C LEU A 276 -6.16 -8.90 -0.04
N TYR A 277 -7.31 -8.34 -0.43
CA TYR A 277 -8.20 -7.68 0.53
C TYR A 277 -8.80 -8.67 1.54
N LEU A 278 -9.27 -9.83 1.10
CA LEU A 278 -9.87 -10.82 1.97
C LEU A 278 -8.90 -11.32 3.08
N PRO A 279 -7.67 -11.79 2.77
CA PRO A 279 -6.70 -12.15 3.80
C PRO A 279 -6.38 -11.01 4.77
N MET A 280 -6.27 -9.78 4.28
CA MET A 280 -6.01 -8.59 5.10
C MET A 280 -7.17 -8.29 6.05
N SER A 281 -8.41 -8.36 5.57
CA SER A 281 -9.61 -8.20 6.38
C SER A 281 -9.71 -9.27 7.48
N ILE A 282 -9.37 -10.53 7.18
CA ILE A 282 -9.33 -11.61 8.18
C ILE A 282 -8.30 -11.28 9.28
N MET A 283 -7.09 -10.87 8.90
CA MET A 283 -6.04 -10.50 9.87
C MET A 283 -6.44 -9.27 10.72
N LEU A 284 -7.09 -8.28 10.12
CA LEU A 284 -7.67 -7.14 10.84
C LEU A 284 -8.75 -7.56 11.83
N GLY A 285 -9.61 -8.51 11.45
CA GLY A 285 -10.62 -9.09 12.35
C GLY A 285 -9.99 -9.78 13.56
N ILE A 286 -8.93 -10.57 13.35
CA ILE A 286 -8.18 -11.22 14.44
C ILE A 286 -7.56 -10.18 15.38
N ASN A 287 -6.99 -9.10 14.83
CA ASN A 287 -6.45 -7.99 15.63
C ASN A 287 -7.51 -7.31 16.48
N LEU A 288 -8.71 -7.10 15.94
CA LEU A 288 -9.83 -6.53 16.66
C LEU A 288 -10.23 -7.42 17.86
N ILE A 289 -10.31 -8.73 17.64
CA ILE A 289 -10.60 -9.71 18.71
C ILE A 289 -9.54 -9.64 19.82
N PHE A 290 -8.25 -9.64 19.46
CA PHE A 290 -7.17 -9.49 20.45
C PHE A 290 -7.24 -8.16 21.19
N GLY A 291 -7.55 -7.06 20.49
CA GLY A 291 -7.72 -5.74 21.09
C GLY A 291 -8.84 -5.70 22.13
N ILE A 292 -10.03 -6.19 21.77
CA ILE A 292 -11.20 -6.25 22.66
C ILE A 292 -10.91 -7.12 23.89
N TRP A 293 -10.33 -8.31 23.68
CA TRP A 293 -10.02 -9.21 24.80
C TRP A 293 -8.95 -8.62 25.74
N THR A 294 -7.93 -7.96 25.18
CA THR A 294 -6.93 -7.25 25.96
C THR A 294 -7.58 -6.14 26.80
N ALA A 295 -8.46 -5.34 26.20
CA ALA A 295 -9.18 -4.27 26.88
C ALA A 295 -10.00 -4.80 28.06
N TRP A 296 -10.78 -5.85 27.80
CA TRP A 296 -11.64 -6.48 28.79
C TRP A 296 -10.84 -7.08 29.94
N SER A 297 -9.79 -7.86 29.64
CA SER A 297 -8.94 -8.47 30.66
C SER A 297 -8.24 -7.44 31.56
N LEU A 298 -7.87 -6.28 31.01
CA LEU A 298 -7.19 -5.21 31.73
C LEU A 298 -8.16 -4.32 32.54
N HIS A 299 -9.43 -4.35 32.19
CA HIS A 299 -10.52 -3.78 33.00
C HIS A 299 -10.84 -4.70 34.19
N GLU A 300 -11.04 -5.99 33.93
CA GLU A 300 -11.46 -6.98 34.93
C GLU A 300 -10.38 -7.27 35.97
N ARG A 301 -9.11 -7.42 35.57
CA ARG A 301 -7.99 -7.67 36.50
C ARG A 301 -7.50 -6.41 37.21
N GLY A 302 -8.44 -5.50 37.47
CA GLY A 302 -8.16 -4.16 37.93
C GLY A 302 -7.46 -4.09 39.27
N ASP A 303 -7.73 -5.08 40.13
CA ASP A 303 -7.31 -5.11 41.55
C ASP A 303 -6.19 -6.14 41.81
N ASP A 304 -6.04 -7.14 40.94
CA ASP A 304 -5.03 -8.21 41.06
C ASP A 304 -3.63 -7.82 40.56
N ILE A 305 -3.52 -6.71 39.82
CA ILE A 305 -2.29 -6.27 39.17
C ILE A 305 -1.84 -4.96 39.80
N SER A 306 -0.55 -4.86 40.14
CA SER A 306 0.05 -3.61 40.60
C SER A 306 -0.36 -2.44 39.69
N PRO A 307 -0.76 -1.29 40.26
CA PRO A 307 -1.23 -0.13 39.49
C PRO A 307 -0.23 0.29 38.40
N ASP A 308 1.07 0.13 38.66
CA ASP A 308 2.13 0.51 37.74
C ASP A 308 2.22 -0.43 36.54
N ARG A 309 2.13 -1.75 36.80
CA ARG A 309 2.11 -2.76 35.74
C ARG A 309 0.87 -2.60 34.87
N LYS A 310 -0.29 -2.29 35.47
CA LYS A 310 -1.53 -1.98 34.77
C LYS A 310 -1.39 -0.75 33.89
N LYS A 311 -0.81 0.34 34.41
CA LYS A 311 -0.57 1.58 33.65
C LYS A 311 0.34 1.35 32.43
N ARG A 312 1.42 0.58 32.59
CA ARG A 312 2.32 0.19 31.47
C ARG A 312 1.61 -0.63 30.39
N LEU A 313 0.84 -1.66 30.79
CA LEU A 313 0.09 -2.49 29.86
C LEU A 313 -0.98 -1.68 29.11
N ARG A 314 -1.69 -0.77 29.80
CA ARG A 314 -2.67 0.13 29.18
C ARG A 314 -2.03 1.03 28.15
N PHE A 315 -0.88 1.64 28.48
CA PHE A 315 -0.17 2.50 27.54
C PHE A 315 0.27 1.73 26.28
N LYS A 316 0.91 0.56 26.44
CA LYS A 316 1.32 -0.29 25.32
C LYS A 316 0.13 -0.72 24.48
N MET A 317 -0.95 -1.16 25.11
CA MET A 317 -2.19 -1.51 24.42
C MET A 317 -2.72 -0.33 23.60
N LEU A 318 -2.84 0.87 24.19
CA LEU A 318 -3.35 2.05 23.48
C LEU A 318 -2.42 2.49 22.35
N LEU A 319 -1.10 2.38 22.54
CA LEU A 319 -0.11 2.67 21.50
C LEU A 319 -0.31 1.76 20.28
N TYR A 320 -0.33 0.45 20.49
CA TYR A 320 -0.48 -0.50 19.39
C TYR A 320 -1.90 -0.54 18.83
N LEU A 321 -2.93 -0.24 19.64
CA LEU A 321 -4.28 -0.04 19.16
C LEU A 321 -4.36 1.17 18.22
N ARG A 322 -3.67 2.28 18.51
CA ARG A 322 -3.59 3.42 17.57
C ARG A 322 -2.94 3.03 16.25
N VAL A 323 -1.84 2.25 16.29
CA VAL A 323 -1.19 1.74 15.07
C VAL A 323 -2.14 0.83 14.29
N PHE A 324 -2.84 -0.08 14.97
CA PHE A 324 -3.84 -0.96 14.37
C PHE A 324 -5.01 -0.19 13.75
N VAL A 325 -5.57 0.79 14.46
CA VAL A 325 -6.67 1.62 13.97
C VAL A 325 -6.22 2.43 12.76
N LEU A 326 -5.02 3.02 12.78
CA LEU A 326 -4.48 3.70 11.60
C LEU A 326 -4.43 2.77 10.39
N ALA A 327 -3.83 1.58 10.54
CA ALA A 327 -3.72 0.60 9.47
C ALA A 327 -5.09 0.04 9.01
N GLY A 328 -6.02 -0.17 9.93
CA GLY A 328 -7.35 -0.70 9.64
C GLY A 328 -8.25 0.33 8.96
N VAL A 329 -8.23 1.59 9.43
CA VAL A 329 -9.03 2.68 8.85
C VAL A 329 -8.59 2.98 7.42
N THR A 330 -7.29 3.13 7.18
CA THR A 330 -6.77 3.32 5.82
C THR A 330 -7.22 2.19 4.91
N TRP A 331 -7.19 0.94 5.39
CA TRP A 331 -7.48 -0.22 4.54
C TRP A 331 -8.96 -0.45 4.30
N ILE A 332 -9.81 -0.13 5.29
CA ILE A 332 -11.25 -0.10 5.07
C ILE A 332 -11.58 0.92 3.98
N PHE A 333 -10.95 2.10 3.98
CA PHE A 333 -11.19 3.08 2.92
C PHE A 333 -10.73 2.61 1.54
N GLU A 334 -9.59 1.94 1.41
CA GLU A 334 -9.17 1.33 0.14
C GLU A 334 -10.19 0.30 -0.37
N VAL A 335 -10.66 -0.57 0.52
CA VAL A 335 -11.70 -1.57 0.23
C VAL A 335 -13.02 -0.92 -0.18
N LEU A 336 -13.44 0.14 0.52
CA LEU A 336 -14.68 0.85 0.21
C LEU A 336 -14.56 1.61 -1.12
N SER A 337 -13.43 2.26 -1.38
CA SER A 337 -13.15 2.98 -2.64
C SER A 337 -13.34 2.04 -3.82
N PHE A 338 -12.73 0.85 -3.70
CA PHE A 338 -12.83 -0.20 -4.69
C PHE A 338 -14.26 -0.75 -4.85
N SER A 339 -14.99 -0.97 -3.74
CA SER A 339 -16.30 -1.62 -3.78
C SER A 339 -17.42 -0.74 -4.31
N PHE A 340 -17.37 0.56 -3.98
CA PHE A 340 -18.50 1.45 -4.21
C PHE A 340 -18.41 2.20 -5.53
N GLY A 341 -17.23 2.27 -6.16
CA GLY A 341 -17.03 3.01 -7.40
C GLY A 341 -17.42 4.48 -7.28
N GLU A 342 -17.11 5.29 -8.28
CA GLU A 342 -17.46 6.72 -8.29
C GLU A 342 -18.98 6.99 -8.41
N SER A 343 -19.81 5.96 -8.50
CA SER A 343 -21.21 6.05 -8.92
C SER A 343 -22.22 6.43 -7.83
N HIS A 344 -21.86 6.46 -6.55
CA HIS A 344 -22.88 6.63 -5.48
C HIS A 344 -22.55 7.58 -4.30
N LEU A 345 -21.41 8.29 -4.28
CA LEU A 345 -21.11 9.29 -3.23
C LEU A 345 -20.72 10.67 -3.78
N PRO A 346 -21.38 11.77 -3.35
CA PRO A 346 -21.22 13.10 -3.95
C PRO A 346 -20.05 13.93 -3.40
N SER A 347 -18.89 13.35 -3.08
CA SER A 347 -17.76 14.19 -2.65
C SER A 347 -16.40 13.66 -3.06
N ASN A 348 -15.88 14.20 -4.17
CA ASN A 348 -14.48 14.06 -4.59
C ASN A 348 -13.50 14.35 -3.46
N PHE A 349 -13.86 15.18 -2.47
CA PHE A 349 -13.02 15.53 -1.32
C PHE A 349 -12.82 14.40 -0.29
N PHE A 350 -13.81 13.52 -0.07
CA PHE A 350 -13.68 12.46 0.92
C PHE A 350 -12.64 11.42 0.49
N TRP A 351 -12.77 10.92 -0.74
CA TRP A 351 -11.80 9.99 -1.33
C TRP A 351 -10.41 10.61 -1.43
N LEU A 352 -10.35 11.91 -1.77
CA LEU A 352 -9.12 12.68 -1.72
C LEU A 352 -8.42 12.62 -0.37
N LEU A 353 -9.18 12.86 0.70
CA LEU A 353 -8.67 12.87 2.06
C LEU A 353 -8.20 11.47 2.47
N CYS A 354 -8.95 10.42 2.11
CA CYS A 354 -8.55 9.03 2.33
C CYS A 354 -7.21 8.71 1.64
N ASP A 355 -7.06 9.11 0.37
CA ASP A 355 -5.83 8.94 -0.40
C ASP A 355 -4.65 9.70 0.21
N VAL A 356 -4.85 10.95 0.68
CA VAL A 356 -3.82 11.71 1.41
C VAL A 356 -3.41 10.97 2.68
N ILE A 357 -4.36 10.52 3.48
CA ILE A 357 -4.10 9.83 4.75
C ILE A 357 -3.33 8.53 4.48
N ASN A 358 -3.72 7.77 3.45
CA ASN A 358 -3.03 6.56 3.06
C ASN A 358 -1.59 6.86 2.58
N ALA A 359 -1.41 7.85 1.71
CA ALA A 359 -0.09 8.27 1.25
C ALA A 359 0.82 8.71 2.42
N LEU A 360 0.27 9.40 3.42
CA LEU A 360 0.96 9.87 4.63
C LEU A 360 1.06 8.83 5.75
N HIS A 361 0.61 7.58 5.55
CA HIS A 361 0.52 6.57 6.61
C HIS A 361 1.82 6.40 7.40
N GLY A 362 2.97 6.39 6.72
CA GLY A 362 4.30 6.31 7.35
C GLY A 362 4.66 7.52 8.22
N VAL A 363 4.19 8.72 7.85
CA VAL A 363 4.34 9.92 8.69
C VAL A 363 3.49 9.78 9.95
N LEU A 364 2.23 9.33 9.83
CA LEU A 364 1.34 9.12 10.97
C LEU A 364 1.90 8.08 11.94
N ILE A 365 2.48 7.00 11.41
CA ILE A 365 3.17 5.97 12.19
C ILE A 365 4.37 6.55 12.95
N PHE A 366 5.19 7.41 12.33
CA PHE A 366 6.27 8.09 13.02
C PHE A 366 5.75 8.95 14.20
N PHE A 367 4.66 9.68 14.00
CA PHE A 367 4.07 10.47 15.09
C PHE A 367 3.59 9.59 16.24
N VAL A 368 2.89 8.49 15.95
CA VAL A 368 2.39 7.56 16.98
C VAL A 368 3.54 6.88 17.72
N LEU A 369 4.51 6.32 17.00
CA LEU A 369 5.54 5.46 17.57
C LEU A 369 6.72 6.22 18.18
N ILE A 370 7.05 7.42 17.67
CA ILE A 370 8.19 8.23 18.12
C ILE A 370 7.70 9.46 18.87
N MET A 371 6.94 10.34 18.22
CA MET A 371 6.62 11.65 18.78
C MET A 371 5.63 11.58 19.95
N TRP A 372 4.69 10.66 19.94
CA TRP A 372 3.72 10.50 21.04
C TRP A 372 4.13 9.46 22.07
N ARG A 373 5.26 8.77 21.85
CA ARG A 373 5.82 7.82 22.81
C ARG A 373 6.76 8.55 23.77
N SER A 374 6.24 8.94 24.94
CA SER A 374 6.97 9.69 25.97
C SER A 374 8.33 9.07 26.33
N ARG A 375 8.41 7.73 26.41
CA ARG A 375 9.67 7.02 26.65
C ARG A 375 10.74 7.35 25.61
N ILE A 376 10.40 7.36 24.33
CA ILE A 376 11.35 7.68 23.26
C ILE A 376 11.78 9.14 23.35
N LYS A 377 10.84 10.07 23.57
CA LYS A 377 11.17 11.49 23.77
C LYS A 377 12.21 11.66 24.88
N ARG A 378 12.00 11.02 26.03
CA ARG A 378 12.94 11.10 27.16
C ARG A 378 14.33 10.59 26.80
N GLU A 379 14.41 9.41 26.18
CA GLU A 379 15.69 8.83 25.76
C GLU A 379 16.40 9.65 24.69
N LEU A 380 15.68 10.47 23.93
CA LEU A 380 16.24 11.37 22.93
C LEU A 380 16.58 12.76 23.49
N GLY A 381 16.14 13.11 24.69
CA GLY A 381 16.39 14.41 25.31
C GLY A 381 17.87 14.76 25.37
N GLY A 382 18.26 15.84 24.70
CA GLY A 382 19.66 16.31 24.67
C GLY A 382 20.62 15.52 23.77
N LYS A 383 20.17 14.45 23.09
CA LYS A 383 20.97 13.71 22.12
C LYS A 383 20.95 14.40 20.74
N ASN A 384 22.05 14.27 20.00
CA ASN A 384 22.13 14.69 18.61
C ASN A 384 21.76 13.51 17.70
N ILE A 385 20.72 13.66 16.89
CA ILE A 385 20.28 12.65 15.91
C ILE A 385 20.34 13.29 14.53
N LEU A 386 21.15 12.73 13.62
CA LEU A 386 21.28 13.21 12.23
C LEU A 386 21.54 14.73 12.15
N GLY A 387 22.36 15.27 13.05
CA GLY A 387 22.69 16.70 13.11
C GLY A 387 21.64 17.59 13.80
N TYR A 388 20.47 17.06 14.16
CA TYR A 388 19.47 17.76 14.94
C TYR A 388 19.66 17.50 16.45
N LYS A 389 19.77 18.56 17.25
CA LYS A 389 19.84 18.47 18.72
C LYS A 389 18.42 18.44 19.28
N CYS A 390 18.02 17.28 19.81
CA CYS A 390 16.70 17.15 20.42
C CYS A 390 16.56 18.07 21.65
N PRO A 391 15.37 18.67 21.88
CA PRO A 391 15.16 19.58 23.00
C PRO A 391 15.51 18.93 24.34
N THR A 392 16.30 19.61 25.17
CA THR A 392 16.65 19.13 26.51
C THR A 392 15.42 18.96 27.39
N ALA A 393 14.34 19.73 27.16
CA ALA A 393 13.07 19.57 27.88
C ALA A 393 12.48 18.16 27.76
N TRP A 394 12.84 17.39 26.72
CA TRP A 394 12.35 16.02 26.56
C TRP A 394 12.90 15.06 27.63
N SER A 395 14.10 15.30 28.18
CA SER A 395 14.64 14.45 29.26
C SER A 395 13.82 14.52 30.55
N ASN A 396 13.03 15.58 30.72
CA ASN A 396 12.23 15.85 31.90
C ASN A 396 10.76 15.40 31.74
N VAL A 397 10.40 14.79 30.60
CA VAL A 397 9.07 14.24 30.38
C VAL A 397 8.86 13.05 31.31
N THR A 398 7.78 13.10 32.10
CA THR A 398 7.38 12.03 33.01
C THR A 398 7.11 10.75 32.23
N ASP A 399 7.98 9.75 32.43
CA ASP A 399 7.85 8.44 31.81
C ASP A 399 7.04 7.51 32.70
N ILE A 400 5.82 7.25 32.25
CA ILE A 400 4.91 6.29 32.85
C ILE A 400 5.51 4.86 32.88
N GLU A 401 6.51 4.57 32.04
CA GLU A 401 7.14 3.24 31.96
C GLU A 401 8.25 2.99 33.01
N HIS A 402 8.89 4.02 33.58
CA HIS A 402 10.14 3.88 34.36
C HIS A 402 10.10 4.30 35.83
N GLU A 403 9.04 4.93 36.32
CA GLU A 403 9.02 5.50 37.68
C GLU A 403 9.19 4.47 38.81
N HIS A 404 9.17 3.15 38.51
CA HIS A 404 9.22 2.09 39.53
C HIS A 404 10.19 0.92 39.28
N LEU A 405 11.06 0.96 38.26
CA LEU A 405 12.13 -0.06 38.15
C LEU A 405 13.08 0.00 39.37
N ASN A 406 13.30 1.19 39.94
CA ASN A 406 14.04 1.36 41.18
C ASN A 406 13.29 0.83 42.42
N ASN A 407 11.95 0.77 42.39
CA ASN A 407 11.16 0.21 43.49
C ASN A 407 11.07 -1.32 43.42
N ASP A 408 11.01 -1.93 42.23
CA ASP A 408 11.00 -3.39 42.09
C ASP A 408 12.40 -4.01 42.35
N GLU A 409 13.50 -3.36 41.95
CA GLU A 409 14.87 -3.77 42.35
C GLU A 409 15.12 -3.57 43.85
N GLY A 410 14.64 -2.46 44.42
CA GLY A 410 14.68 -2.22 45.87
C GLY A 410 13.91 -3.28 46.65
N ARG A 411 12.70 -3.66 46.19
CA ARG A 411 11.83 -4.64 46.85
C ARG A 411 12.31 -6.09 46.67
N THR A 412 12.98 -6.43 45.56
CA THR A 412 13.62 -7.74 45.38
C THR A 412 14.95 -7.86 46.13
N MET A 413 15.68 -6.76 46.35
CA MET A 413 16.83 -6.75 47.28
C MET A 413 16.37 -6.90 48.73
N ASP A 414 15.27 -6.25 49.12
CA ASP A 414 14.70 -6.38 50.48
C ASP A 414 14.12 -7.77 50.75
N LEU A 415 13.46 -8.41 49.76
CA LEU A 415 13.03 -9.81 49.92
C LEU A 415 14.20 -10.77 50.05
N LYS A 416 15.32 -10.50 49.34
CA LYS A 416 16.53 -11.33 49.42
C LYS A 416 17.31 -11.12 50.73
N SER A 417 17.22 -9.94 51.35
CA SER A 417 17.82 -9.68 52.66
C SER A 417 17.01 -10.34 53.80
N GLN A 418 15.68 -10.31 53.72
CA GLN A 418 14.80 -10.95 54.71
C GLN A 418 14.81 -12.49 54.68
N ILE A 419 15.17 -13.12 53.54
CA ILE A 419 15.32 -14.58 53.44
C ILE A 419 16.72 -15.05 53.93
N LYS A 420 17.67 -14.11 54.12
CA LYS A 420 19.04 -14.40 54.58
C LYS A 420 19.29 -14.08 56.07
N ALA A 421 18.34 -13.48 56.76
CA ALA A 421 18.34 -13.28 58.21
C ALA A 421 17.45 -14.35 58.86
#